data_AF-A0AAU6WUP6-F1
#
_entry.id   AF-A0AAU6WUP6-F1
#
_cell.length_a   1.000
_cell.length_b   1.000
_cell.length_c   1.000
_cell.angle_alpha   90.00
_cell.angle_beta   90.00
_cell.angle_gamma   90.00
#
_symmetry.space_group_name_H-M   'P 1'
#
loop_
_entity.id
_entity.type
_entity.pdbx_description
1 polymer ?
#
loop_
_entity_poly.entity_id
_entity_poly.type
_entity_poly.pdbx_seq_one_letter_code
_entity_poly.pdbx_strand_id
1 'polypeptide(L)'
;MGSLDRRLKQDSMNLTGISRDAVLDIWVENNGRINYGPFLNDNRHGITESVSIDGRAISGWNMYRFPFKTTGRFSFSKNGNQKTGHPALYKGSFTLQQLGDTYLDLRTFGKGFVFLNGRNLGKYWNIGPQQTIYVPACWLKKGRNEVIVFDELQGGHTALPSLDHSILDQNTKTEK
;
A
#
# COMPACT_ATOMS: atom_id res chain seq x y z
N MET A 1 -5.90 -4.44 16.36
CA MET A 1 -5.16 -4.25 15.08
C MET A 1 -4.14 -3.15 15.29
N GLY A 2 -2.96 -3.27 14.71
CA GLY A 2 -1.92 -2.24 14.77
C GLY A 2 -0.90 -2.42 13.66
N SER A 3 0.05 -1.49 13.58
CA SER A 3 1.15 -1.48 12.62
C SER A 3 2.49 -1.41 13.36
N LEU A 4 3.52 -2.01 12.76
CA LEU A 4 4.91 -1.92 13.20
C LEU A 4 5.72 -1.34 12.05
N ASP A 5 6.40 -0.21 12.29
CA ASP A 5 7.26 0.45 11.32
C ASP A 5 8.75 0.29 11.66
N ARG A 6 9.50 -0.32 10.74
CA ARG A 6 10.97 -0.46 10.83
C ARG A 6 11.68 0.89 10.94
N ARG A 7 11.17 1.95 10.30
CA ARG A 7 11.74 3.31 10.37
C ARG A 7 11.71 3.85 11.81
N LEU A 8 10.68 3.47 12.56
CA LEU A 8 10.47 3.83 13.95
C LEU A 8 11.04 2.79 14.93
N LYS A 9 11.75 1.76 14.43
CA LYS A 9 12.30 0.64 15.20
C LYS A 9 11.23 -0.10 16.01
N GLN A 10 10.02 -0.21 15.47
CA GLN A 10 8.94 -0.95 16.10
C GLN A 10 8.99 -2.41 15.64
N ASP A 11 9.05 -3.33 16.60
CA ASP A 11 9.10 -4.78 16.37
C ASP A 11 8.10 -5.57 17.24
N SER A 12 7.36 -4.87 18.10
CA SER A 12 6.48 -5.45 19.10
C SER A 12 5.31 -4.51 19.40
N MET A 13 4.17 -5.09 19.81
CA MET A 13 3.02 -4.34 20.30
C MET A 13 2.21 -5.15 21.31
N ASN A 14 1.51 -4.46 22.22
CA ASN A 14 0.60 -5.11 23.15
C ASN A 14 -0.71 -5.47 22.44
N LEU A 15 -1.16 -6.72 22.62
CA LEU A 15 -2.44 -7.21 22.17
C LEU A 15 -3.33 -7.47 23.39
N THR A 16 -4.55 -6.95 23.39
CA THR A 16 -5.53 -7.13 24.47
C THR A 16 -6.81 -7.76 23.93
N GLY A 17 -7.54 -8.48 24.79
CA GLY A 17 -8.85 -9.05 24.42
C GLY A 17 -8.78 -10.16 23.37
N ILE A 18 -7.68 -10.91 23.30
CA ILE A 18 -7.48 -12.00 22.33
C ILE A 18 -8.19 -13.27 22.83
N SER A 19 -9.06 -13.84 21.99
CA SER A 19 -9.69 -15.13 22.28
C SER A 19 -8.71 -16.29 22.11
N ARG A 20 -8.97 -17.41 22.81
CA ARG A 20 -8.08 -18.59 22.82
C ARG A 20 -7.78 -19.17 21.43
N ASP A 21 -8.72 -19.03 20.50
CA ASP A 21 -8.64 -19.58 19.13
C ASP A 21 -8.55 -18.48 18.07
N ALA A 22 -8.05 -17.29 18.44
CA ALA A 22 -7.87 -16.19 17.52
C ALA A 22 -6.85 -16.53 16.42
N VAL A 23 -7.12 -16.07 15.20
CA VAL A 23 -6.19 -16.13 14.08
C VAL A 23 -5.30 -14.89 14.09
N LEU A 24 -3.99 -15.09 13.97
CA LEU A 24 -3.02 -14.02 13.78
C LEU A 24 -2.62 -13.92 12.31
N ASP A 25 -3.04 -12.84 11.67
CA ASP A 25 -2.58 -12.45 10.33
C ASP A 25 -1.54 -11.34 10.44
N ILE A 26 -0.41 -11.52 9.75
CA ILE A 26 0.63 -10.49 9.64
C ILE A 26 0.84 -10.15 8.16
N TRP A 27 0.42 -8.95 7.78
CA TRP A 27 0.73 -8.39 6.47
C TRP A 27 2.10 -7.71 6.51
N VAL A 28 3.04 -8.15 5.67
CA VAL A 28 4.38 -7.57 5.60
C VAL A 28 4.66 -7.01 4.22
N GLU A 29 4.91 -5.71 4.16
CA GLU A 29 5.26 -5.01 2.94
C GLU A 29 6.80 -5.00 2.72
N ASN A 30 7.25 -5.29 1.50
CA ASN A 30 8.63 -5.06 1.10
C ASN A 30 8.79 -3.62 0.55
N ASN A 31 9.49 -2.77 1.30
CA ASN A 31 9.72 -1.36 0.96
C ASN A 31 10.89 -1.07 0.00
N GLY A 32 11.53 -2.11 -0.54
CA GLY A 32 12.75 -1.99 -1.35
C GLY A 32 13.99 -2.40 -0.56
N ARG A 33 14.98 -2.93 -1.28
CA ARG A 33 16.26 -3.34 -0.72
C ARG A 33 17.14 -2.13 -0.43
N ILE A 34 17.98 -2.26 0.59
CA ILE A 34 19.07 -1.33 0.83
C ILE A 34 19.94 -1.31 -0.42
N ASN A 35 20.31 -0.13 -0.90
CA ASN A 35 21.10 0.05 -2.12
C ASN A 35 22.47 0.72 -1.86
N TYR A 36 22.82 0.93 -0.59
CA TYR A 36 24.09 1.54 -0.19
C TYR A 36 24.49 1.11 1.24
N GLY A 37 25.80 1.12 1.52
CA GLY A 37 26.35 0.95 2.86
C GLY A 37 26.56 -0.50 3.30
N PRO A 38 26.92 -0.72 4.59
CA PRO A 38 27.40 -2.01 5.09
C PRO A 38 26.33 -3.11 5.09
N PHE A 39 25.05 -2.73 5.09
CA PHE A 39 23.93 -3.66 5.07
C PHE A 39 23.45 -4.00 3.65
N LEU A 40 24.20 -3.64 2.61
CA LEU A 40 23.85 -3.91 1.20
C LEU A 40 23.62 -5.39 0.92
N ASN A 41 24.33 -6.28 1.60
CA ASN A 41 24.18 -7.73 1.44
C ASN A 41 23.08 -8.32 2.34
N ASP A 42 22.60 -7.59 3.35
CA ASP A 42 21.48 -8.02 4.20
C ASP A 42 20.15 -7.62 3.55
N ASN A 43 19.73 -8.44 2.59
CA ASN A 43 18.59 -8.19 1.72
C ASN A 43 17.34 -9.00 2.09
N ARG A 44 17.29 -9.51 3.32
CA ARG A 44 16.14 -10.28 3.81
C ARG A 44 14.96 -9.34 4.06
N HIS A 45 13.78 -9.79 3.65
CA HIS A 45 12.51 -9.08 3.83
C HIS A 45 11.45 -10.05 4.32
N GLY A 46 10.37 -9.51 4.87
CA GLY A 46 9.40 -10.29 5.62
C GLY A 46 9.76 -10.28 7.10
N ILE A 47 9.34 -11.32 7.81
CA ILE A 47 9.78 -11.59 9.17
C ILE A 47 11.10 -12.36 9.06
N THR A 48 12.20 -11.74 9.51
CA THR A 48 13.56 -12.26 9.29
C THR A 48 14.00 -13.32 10.29
N GLU A 49 13.27 -13.44 11.40
CA GLU A 49 13.52 -14.37 12.49
C GLU A 49 12.20 -15.06 12.91
N SER A 50 11.82 -14.98 14.19
CA SER A 50 10.61 -15.58 14.73
C SER A 50 9.58 -14.55 15.18
N VAL A 51 8.32 -14.97 15.27
CA VAL A 51 7.26 -14.25 15.98
C VAL A 51 7.06 -14.91 17.33
N SER A 52 6.93 -14.11 18.39
CA SER A 52 6.66 -14.60 19.75
C SER A 52 5.45 -13.92 20.38
N ILE A 53 4.72 -14.65 21.21
CA ILE A 53 3.68 -14.12 22.12
C ILE A 53 4.17 -14.36 23.54
N ASP A 54 4.24 -13.29 24.35
CA ASP A 54 4.76 -13.32 25.73
C ASP A 54 6.11 -14.06 25.86
N GLY A 55 7.01 -13.79 24.91
CA GLY A 55 8.35 -14.39 24.85
C GLY A 55 8.41 -15.84 24.35
N ARG A 56 7.27 -16.45 24.00
CA ARG A 56 7.22 -17.82 23.44
C ARG A 56 7.04 -17.77 21.93
N ALA A 57 7.99 -18.36 21.21
CA ALA A 57 7.93 -18.43 19.75
C ALA A 57 6.72 -19.27 19.28
N ILE A 58 6.02 -18.78 18.26
CA ILE A 58 4.90 -19.47 17.62
C ILE A 58 5.26 -19.95 16.21
N SER A 59 4.71 -21.09 15.81
CA SER A 59 5.01 -21.77 14.54
C SER A 59 3.73 -22.27 13.86
N GLY A 60 3.85 -22.95 12.71
CA GLY A 60 2.69 -23.45 11.95
C GLY A 60 2.07 -22.43 10.98
N TRP A 61 2.89 -21.51 10.46
CA TRP A 61 2.45 -20.42 9.59
C TRP A 61 1.97 -20.89 8.22
N ASN A 62 0.84 -20.35 7.78
CA ASN A 62 0.45 -20.35 6.37
C ASN A 62 1.02 -19.08 5.69
N MET A 63 1.87 -19.27 4.68
CA MET A 63 2.56 -18.15 4.03
C MET A 63 1.97 -17.87 2.65
N TYR A 64 1.42 -16.67 2.49
CA TYR A 64 0.80 -16.23 1.24
C TYR A 64 1.61 -15.12 0.59
N ARG A 65 1.90 -15.28 -0.72
CA ARG A 65 2.65 -14.28 -1.48
C ARG A 65 1.72 -13.46 -2.34
N PHE A 66 1.84 -12.13 -2.23
CA PHE A 66 1.13 -11.16 -3.06
C PHE A 66 2.14 -10.40 -3.92
N PRO A 67 2.64 -10.97 -5.03
CA PRO A 67 3.66 -10.33 -5.84
C PRO A 67 3.11 -9.17 -6.71
N PHE A 68 1.79 -9.01 -6.79
CA PHE A 68 1.10 -7.99 -7.59
C PHE A 68 1.62 -7.82 -9.04
N LYS A 69 2.10 -8.91 -9.66
CA LYS A 69 2.58 -8.88 -11.07
C LYS A 69 1.49 -8.47 -12.06
N THR A 70 0.24 -8.76 -11.72
CA THR A 70 -0.94 -8.37 -12.48
C THR A 70 -2.10 -8.18 -11.51
N THR A 71 -2.98 -7.24 -11.84
CA THR A 71 -4.22 -7.00 -11.10
C THR A 71 -5.41 -7.82 -11.62
N GLY A 72 -5.26 -8.52 -12.76
CA GLY A 72 -6.36 -9.24 -13.42
C GLY A 72 -6.86 -10.49 -12.69
N ARG A 73 -6.16 -10.94 -11.64
CA ARG A 73 -6.56 -12.10 -10.83
C ARG A 73 -7.43 -11.75 -9.63
N PHE A 74 -7.59 -10.45 -9.33
CA PHE A 74 -8.40 -10.02 -8.21
C PHE A 74 -9.86 -9.87 -8.63
N SER A 75 -10.76 -10.37 -7.79
CA SER A 75 -12.19 -10.13 -7.92
C SER A 75 -12.56 -8.85 -7.19
N PHE A 76 -13.38 -8.02 -7.83
CA PHE A 76 -13.83 -6.74 -7.27
C PHE A 76 -15.35 -6.78 -7.06
N SER A 77 -15.81 -6.26 -5.93
CA SER A 77 -17.24 -6.13 -5.62
C SER A 77 -17.57 -4.69 -5.27
N LYS A 78 -18.69 -4.19 -5.78
CA LYS A 78 -19.22 -2.86 -5.42
C LYS A 78 -19.70 -2.80 -3.97
N ASN A 79 -20.13 -3.94 -3.42
CA ASN A 79 -20.65 -4.08 -2.06
C ASN A 79 -19.64 -4.82 -1.17
N GLY A 80 -18.34 -4.66 -1.44
CA GLY A 80 -17.31 -5.25 -0.58
C GLY A 80 -17.44 -4.73 0.84
N ASN A 81 -17.30 -5.60 1.84
CA ASN A 81 -17.18 -5.21 3.25
C ASN A 81 -15.85 -4.47 3.44
N GLN A 82 -15.82 -3.18 3.12
CA GLN A 82 -14.66 -2.34 3.32
C GLN A 82 -14.48 -2.09 4.82
N LYS A 83 -13.33 -2.47 5.35
CA LYS A 83 -12.96 -2.22 6.74
C LYS A 83 -11.79 -1.24 6.75
N THR A 84 -11.93 -0.12 7.45
CA THR A 84 -10.83 0.82 7.67
C THR A 84 -9.68 0.12 8.38
N GLY A 85 -8.44 0.43 7.99
CA GLY A 85 -7.22 -0.16 8.57
C GLY A 85 -6.85 -1.54 8.04
N HIS A 86 -7.60 -2.10 7.09
CA HIS A 86 -7.24 -3.36 6.43
C HIS A 86 -6.71 -3.12 5.02
N PRO A 87 -5.71 -3.90 4.57
CA PRO A 87 -5.26 -3.84 3.19
C PRO A 87 -6.35 -4.19 2.18
N ALA A 88 -6.55 -3.32 1.20
CA ALA A 88 -7.60 -3.47 0.20
C ALA A 88 -7.16 -2.96 -1.18
N LEU A 89 -7.75 -3.56 -2.21
CA LEU A 89 -7.65 -3.08 -3.59
C LEU A 89 -8.94 -2.35 -3.97
N TYR A 90 -8.77 -1.12 -4.43
CA TYR A 90 -9.81 -0.26 -4.96
C TYR A 90 -9.70 -0.23 -6.49
N LYS A 91 -10.83 -0.30 -7.19
CA LYS A 91 -10.88 -0.24 -8.65
C LYS A 91 -11.83 0.85 -9.12
N GLY A 92 -11.32 1.74 -9.96
CA GLY A 92 -12.05 2.81 -10.60
C GLY A 92 -11.87 2.81 -12.11
N SER A 93 -12.73 3.53 -12.81
CA SER A 93 -12.54 3.82 -14.23
C SER A 93 -13.04 5.21 -14.59
N PHE A 94 -12.40 5.83 -15.56
CA PHE A 94 -12.73 7.16 -16.07
C PHE A 94 -12.57 7.21 -17.58
N THR A 95 -13.16 8.22 -18.23
CA THR A 95 -13.15 8.37 -19.70
C THR A 95 -12.47 9.67 -20.09
N LEU A 96 -11.56 9.63 -21.06
CA LEU A 96 -10.84 10.79 -21.57
C LEU A 96 -11.14 11.06 -23.04
N GLN A 97 -11.30 12.34 -23.41
CA GLN A 97 -11.41 12.78 -24.80
C GLN A 97 -10.05 13.23 -25.36
N GLN A 98 -9.22 13.81 -24.51
CA GLN A 98 -7.87 14.29 -24.82
C GLN A 98 -6.88 13.67 -23.84
N LEU A 99 -5.65 13.50 -24.31
CA LEU A 99 -4.56 12.94 -23.52
C LEU A 99 -3.63 14.07 -23.10
N GLY A 100 -3.17 13.98 -21.86
CA GLY A 100 -2.21 14.88 -21.27
C GLY A 100 -1.58 14.20 -20.06
N ASP A 101 -0.39 14.66 -19.72
CA ASP A 101 0.24 14.29 -18.48
C ASP A 101 -0.61 14.81 -17.31
N THR A 102 -0.63 14.08 -16.21
CA THR A 102 -1.36 14.48 -15.00
C THR A 102 -0.72 13.85 -13.76
N TYR A 103 -1.29 14.13 -12.59
CA TYR A 103 -0.80 13.65 -11.31
C TYR A 103 -1.98 13.19 -10.46
N LEU A 104 -1.98 11.94 -9.98
CA LEU A 104 -3.05 11.47 -9.08
C LEU A 104 -2.76 11.96 -7.66
N ASP A 105 -3.74 12.56 -7.00
CA ASP A 105 -3.63 13.08 -5.64
C ASP A 105 -3.95 11.99 -4.61
N LEU A 106 -2.93 11.61 -3.83
CA LEU A 106 -2.99 10.49 -2.90
C LEU A 106 -2.98 10.96 -1.43
N ARG A 107 -3.16 12.27 -1.16
CA ARG A 107 -3.15 12.84 0.20
C ARG A 107 -4.20 12.23 1.13
N THR A 108 -5.35 11.85 0.59
CA THR A 108 -6.44 11.21 1.37
C THR A 108 -6.27 9.70 1.50
N PHE A 109 -5.26 9.12 0.85
CA PHE A 109 -4.96 7.70 0.94
C PHE A 109 -3.99 7.44 2.10
N GLY A 110 -3.74 6.18 2.43
CA GLY A 110 -2.81 5.75 3.47
C GLY A 110 -1.43 5.49 2.91
N LYS A 111 -1.20 4.24 2.51
CA LYS A 111 0.07 3.78 1.94
C LYS A 111 -0.18 2.64 0.98
N GLY A 112 0.57 2.58 -0.11
CA GLY A 112 0.51 1.44 -1.01
C GLY A 112 1.03 1.77 -2.40
N PHE A 113 0.32 1.35 -3.45
CA PHE A 113 0.75 1.53 -4.84
C PHE A 113 -0.43 1.63 -5.80
N VAL A 114 -0.17 2.20 -6.98
CA VAL A 114 -1.19 2.46 -8.02
C VAL A 114 -0.87 1.72 -9.31
N PHE A 115 -1.88 1.12 -9.92
CA PHE A 115 -1.86 0.61 -11.28
C PHE A 115 -2.77 1.44 -12.18
N LEU A 116 -2.26 1.85 -13.34
CA LEU A 116 -3.03 2.48 -14.41
C LEU A 116 -2.99 1.61 -15.65
N ASN A 117 -4.15 1.19 -16.13
CA ASN A 117 -4.28 0.33 -17.33
C ASN A 117 -3.37 -0.92 -17.27
N GLY A 118 -3.20 -1.49 -16.07
CA GLY A 118 -2.34 -2.66 -15.82
C GLY A 118 -0.85 -2.36 -15.64
N ARG A 119 -0.43 -1.09 -15.72
CA ARG A 119 0.96 -0.64 -15.48
C ARG A 119 1.11 -0.12 -14.06
N ASN A 120 2.13 -0.58 -13.34
CA ASN A 120 2.44 -0.08 -12.00
C ASN A 120 3.06 1.32 -12.09
N LEU A 121 2.39 2.33 -11.55
CA LEU A 121 2.89 3.72 -11.48
C LEU A 121 3.91 3.91 -10.36
N GLY A 122 3.89 3.04 -9.36
CA GLY A 122 4.79 3.10 -8.21
C GLY A 122 4.04 3.20 -6.88
N LYS A 123 4.82 3.46 -5.85
CA LYS A 123 4.35 3.54 -4.46
C LYS A 123 3.95 4.95 -4.07
N TYR A 124 3.09 5.04 -3.07
CA TYR A 124 2.76 6.28 -2.38
C TYR A 124 2.70 6.03 -0.88
N TRP A 125 2.90 7.10 -0.11
CA TRP A 125 2.70 7.10 1.33
C TRP A 125 2.34 8.50 1.78
N ASN A 126 1.21 8.63 2.47
CA ASN A 126 0.68 9.91 2.92
C ASN A 126 1.61 10.72 3.83
N ILE A 127 2.61 10.09 4.47
CA ILE A 127 3.61 10.81 5.26
C ILE A 127 4.41 11.83 4.44
N GLY A 128 4.49 11.64 3.12
CA GLY A 128 5.20 12.54 2.20
C GLY A 128 6.71 12.25 2.07
N PRO A 129 7.47 13.17 1.46
CA PRO A 129 7.04 14.49 0.98
C PRO A 129 6.28 14.45 -0.36
N GLN A 130 6.38 13.35 -1.09
CA GLN A 130 5.61 13.12 -2.32
C GLN A 130 4.16 12.79 -1.99
N GLN A 131 3.24 13.58 -2.52
CA GLN A 131 1.79 13.43 -2.30
C GLN A 131 1.01 13.12 -3.58
N THR A 132 1.64 13.28 -4.74
CA THR A 132 1.06 12.89 -6.02
C THR A 132 1.94 11.89 -6.75
N ILE A 133 1.31 11.06 -7.59
CA ILE A 133 2.04 10.16 -8.49
C ILE A 133 1.84 10.61 -9.94
N TYR A 134 2.94 10.76 -10.67
CA TYR A 134 2.93 11.19 -12.06
C TYR A 134 2.26 10.12 -12.95
N VAL A 135 1.42 10.59 -13.87
CA VAL A 135 0.74 9.78 -14.88
C VAL A 135 1.19 10.24 -16.26
N PRO A 136 2.02 9.44 -16.95
CA PRO A 136 2.42 9.75 -18.31
C PRO A 136 1.23 9.65 -19.29
N ALA A 137 1.08 10.64 -20.17
CA ALA A 137 0.05 10.64 -21.21
C ALA A 137 0.09 9.39 -22.09
N CYS A 138 1.28 8.86 -22.36
CA CYS A 138 1.49 7.66 -23.16
C CYS A 138 0.97 6.36 -22.49
N TRP A 139 0.63 6.40 -21.19
CA TRP A 139 0.00 5.29 -20.48
C TRP A 139 -1.52 5.42 -20.40
N LEU A 140 -2.07 6.57 -20.79
CA LEU A 140 -3.49 6.83 -20.92
C LEU A 140 -4.01 6.45 -22.31
N LYS A 141 -5.32 6.29 -22.41
CA LYS A 141 -6.05 5.97 -23.64
C LYS A 141 -7.18 6.97 -23.84
N LYS A 142 -7.48 7.34 -25.10
CA LYS A 142 -8.76 7.98 -25.41
C LYS A 142 -9.86 6.96 -25.11
N GLY A 143 -10.97 7.42 -24.54
CA GLY A 143 -12.00 6.53 -24.02
C GLY A 143 -11.68 6.04 -22.60
N ARG A 144 -12.08 4.81 -22.29
CA ARG A 144 -12.07 4.26 -20.94
C ARG A 144 -10.66 3.87 -20.47
N ASN A 145 -10.29 4.35 -19.29
CA ASN A 145 -9.10 3.99 -18.53
C ASN A 145 -9.50 3.30 -17.23
N GLU A 146 -8.63 2.44 -16.72
CA GLU A 146 -8.81 1.73 -15.46
C GLU A 146 -7.69 2.11 -14.50
N VAL A 147 -8.05 2.41 -13.25
CA VAL A 147 -7.11 2.63 -12.16
C VAL A 147 -7.40 1.65 -11.03
N ILE A 148 -6.36 1.07 -10.47
CA ILE A 148 -6.42 0.21 -9.30
C ILE A 148 -5.45 0.74 -8.26
N VAL A 149 -5.94 0.95 -7.04
CA VAL A 149 -5.13 1.43 -5.91
C VAL A 149 -5.11 0.34 -4.86
N PHE A 150 -3.92 -0.06 -4.43
CA PHE A 150 -3.76 -0.82 -3.19
C PHE A 150 -3.51 0.17 -2.06
N ASP A 151 -4.34 0.12 -1.01
CA ASP A 151 -4.14 0.89 0.21
C ASP A 151 -4.08 -0.08 1.41
N GLU A 152 -3.03 0.02 2.21
CA GLU A 152 -2.81 -0.83 3.38
C GLU A 152 -3.17 -0.21 4.72
N LEU A 153 -3.41 1.11 4.78
CA LEU A 153 -3.63 1.82 6.05
C LEU A 153 -4.99 2.51 6.13
N GLN A 154 -5.55 2.95 5.00
CA GLN A 154 -6.83 3.64 4.94
C GLN A 154 -7.84 2.88 4.06
N GLY A 155 -9.11 3.22 4.21
CA GLY A 155 -10.17 2.65 3.40
C GLY A 155 -11.38 3.57 3.28
N GLY A 156 -12.42 3.11 2.57
CA GLY A 156 -13.59 3.94 2.26
C GLY A 156 -13.38 4.86 1.05
N HIS A 157 -12.34 4.63 0.25
CA HIS A 157 -12.03 5.48 -0.91
C HIS A 157 -13.11 5.39 -1.98
N THR A 158 -13.73 6.53 -2.29
CA THR A 158 -14.79 6.66 -3.30
C THR A 158 -14.36 7.49 -4.51
N ALA A 159 -13.25 8.23 -4.40
CA ALA A 159 -12.73 9.09 -5.45
C ALA A 159 -11.19 9.09 -5.44
N LEU A 160 -10.60 9.37 -6.60
CA LEU A 160 -9.17 9.60 -6.77
C LEU A 160 -9.01 10.84 -7.66
N PRO A 161 -8.78 12.03 -7.07
CA PRO A 161 -8.62 13.26 -7.83
C PRO A 161 -7.31 13.25 -8.65
N SER A 162 -7.29 14.06 -9.70
CA SER A 162 -6.09 14.35 -10.48
C SER A 162 -5.80 15.85 -10.49
N LEU A 163 -4.51 16.20 -10.54
CA LEU A 163 -4.00 17.57 -10.61
C LEU A 163 -3.20 17.78 -11.90
N ASP A 164 -3.02 19.03 -12.28
CA ASP A 164 -2.16 19.46 -13.39
C ASP A 164 -0.69 19.68 -12.96
N HIS A 165 -0.39 19.57 -11.67
CA HIS A 165 0.95 19.74 -11.11
C HIS A 165 1.28 18.66 -10.07
N SER A 166 2.58 18.47 -9.84
CA SER A 166 3.10 17.59 -8.78
C SER A 166 3.07 18.26 -7.41
N ILE A 167 2.91 17.47 -6.35
CA ILE A 167 3.16 17.89 -4.96
C ILE A 167 4.26 16.98 -4.39
N LEU A 168 5.46 17.52 -4.21
CA LEU A 168 6.68 16.76 -3.86
C LEU A 168 7.34 17.21 -2.54
N ASP A 169 6.74 18.18 -1.86
CA ASP A 169 7.31 18.95 -0.76
C ASP A 169 6.38 19.04 0.46
N GLN A 170 5.34 18.20 0.51
CA GLN A 170 4.35 18.23 1.58
C GLN A 170 4.44 16.96 2.45
N ASN A 171 4.84 17.15 3.71
CA ASN A 171 4.68 16.12 4.74
C ASN A 171 3.34 16.32 5.45
N THR A 172 2.67 15.24 5.85
CA THR A 172 1.57 15.36 6.82
C THR A 172 2.14 15.80 8.17
N LYS A 173 1.65 16.93 8.71
CA LYS A 173 2.04 17.46 10.02
C LYS A 173 1.49 16.61 11.16
N THR A 174 1.87 15.34 11.29
CA THR A 174 1.69 14.59 12.55
C THR A 174 2.49 13.29 12.56
N GLU A 175 3.71 13.35 13.08
CA GLU A 175 4.27 12.29 13.92
C GLU A 175 4.90 13.02 15.12
N LYS A 176 4.21 12.98 16.27
CA LYS A 176 4.81 13.19 17.59
C LYS A 176 5.33 11.85 18.07
#